data_AF-A0A6G6SPL6-F1
#
_entry.id   AF-A0A6G6SPL6-F1
#
_cell.length_a   1.000
_cell.length_b   1.000
_cell.length_c   1.000
_cell.angle_alpha   90.00
_cell.angle_beta   90.00
_cell.angle_gamma   90.00
#
_symmetry.space_group_name_H-M   'P 1'
#
loop_
_entity.id
_entity.type
_entity.pdbx_description
1 polymer ?
#
loop_
_entity_poly.entity_id
_entity_poly.type
_entity_poly.pdbx_seq_one_letter_code
_entity_poly.pdbx_strand_id
1 'polypeptide(L)'
;MQQCPLDYINSYADEEKNRVDINKRFRPTQYSLEEAEEKFPEWYERVIVQGDKRAKRWDIKRDLYDWWLRQSYKVKGGHRYFYLMCMAIYAVKCNIPKNEVREDMYKIFDELKEIEHSNPLEEDDIKSALETYDRQYYNFTIDDIVKLTDIPIEKNKRNYRKQDQHLKLARGQLELLKEMGEVEVGRPSKESLVREYLEDNPEHSPTEIARNLGISRTTVYKYLN
;
A
#
# COMPACT_ATOMS: atom_id res chain seq x y z
N MET A 1 -3.42 43.82 9.31
CA MET A 1 -4.53 42.87 9.09
C MET A 1 -5.53 43.08 10.21
N GLN A 2 -6.72 43.58 9.91
CA GLN A 2 -7.76 43.82 10.91
C GLN A 2 -8.40 42.46 11.25
N GLN A 3 -8.28 42.00 12.50
CA GLN A 3 -8.89 40.75 12.94
C GLN A 3 -10.40 40.99 13.11
N CYS A 4 -11.22 40.21 12.41
CA CYS A 4 -12.68 40.28 12.53
C CYS A 4 -13.14 39.35 13.67
N PRO A 5 -13.88 39.84 14.69
CA PRO A 5 -14.37 39.00 15.78
C PRO A 5 -15.30 37.88 15.27
N LEU A 6 -15.22 36.68 15.85
CA LEU A 6 -16.04 35.54 15.44
C LEU A 6 -17.53 35.82 15.61
N ASP A 7 -17.91 36.57 16.66
CA ASP A 7 -19.29 36.97 16.92
C ASP A 7 -19.88 37.82 15.79
N TYR A 8 -19.05 38.67 15.18
CA TYR A 8 -19.45 39.47 14.02
C TYR A 8 -19.73 38.56 12.82
N ILE A 9 -18.88 37.57 12.54
CA ILE A 9 -19.09 36.60 11.46
C ILE A 9 -20.34 35.74 11.73
N ASN A 10 -20.52 35.27 12.96
CA ASN A 10 -21.66 34.45 13.38
C ASN A 10 -23.01 35.21 13.33
N SER A 11 -23.00 36.54 13.36
CA SER A 11 -24.21 37.36 13.21
C SER A 11 -24.83 37.27 11.81
N TYR A 12 -24.04 36.92 10.79
CA TYR A 12 -24.48 36.72 9.41
C TYR A 12 -24.95 35.28 9.11
N ALA A 13 -24.96 34.39 10.11
CA ALA A 13 -25.48 33.03 9.95
C ALA A 13 -26.96 32.98 10.36
N ASP A 14 -27.83 32.72 9.39
CA ASP A 14 -29.29 32.67 9.58
C ASP A 14 -29.74 31.54 10.54
N GLU A 15 -29.01 30.43 10.56
CA GLU A 15 -29.30 29.28 11.41
C GLU A 15 -28.17 29.03 12.41
N GLU A 16 -28.52 28.73 13.66
CA GLU A 16 -27.55 28.48 14.73
C GLU A 16 -26.61 27.31 14.45
N LYS A 17 -27.07 26.31 13.67
CA LYS A 17 -26.26 25.16 13.24
C LYS A 17 -25.10 25.54 12.29
N ASN A 18 -25.17 26.71 11.65
CA ASN A 18 -24.16 27.22 10.71
C ASN A 18 -23.19 28.20 11.38
N ARG A 19 -23.43 28.57 12.65
CA ARG A 19 -22.50 29.38 13.44
C ARG A 19 -21.26 28.57 13.77
N VAL A 20 -20.11 29.22 13.73
CA VAL A 20 -18.83 28.64 14.11
C VAL A 20 -18.73 28.65 15.64
N ASP A 21 -18.73 27.46 16.23
CA ASP A 21 -18.46 27.26 17.65
C ASP A 21 -17.06 26.64 17.83
N ILE A 22 -16.16 27.39 18.47
CA ILE A 22 -14.77 26.99 18.69
C ILE A 22 -14.67 25.85 19.73
N ASN A 23 -15.63 25.78 20.66
CA ASN A 23 -15.63 24.77 21.73
C ASN A 23 -16.16 23.42 21.22
N LYS A 24 -16.96 23.43 20.16
CA LYS A 24 -17.49 22.22 19.54
C LYS A 24 -16.41 21.54 18.70
N ARG A 25 -16.07 20.30 19.07
CA ARG A 25 -15.19 19.46 18.25
C ARG A 25 -15.86 19.20 16.89
N PHE A 26 -15.12 19.48 15.81
CA PHE A 26 -15.57 19.26 14.43
C PHE A 26 -16.05 17.82 14.16
N ARG A 27 -15.48 16.83 14.89
CA ARG A 27 -15.95 15.43 14.95
C ARG A 27 -15.74 14.88 16.36
N PRO A 28 -16.79 14.77 17.20
CA PRO A 28 -16.64 14.21 18.53
C PRO A 28 -16.28 12.71 18.45
N THR A 29 -15.48 12.24 19.40
CA THR A 29 -15.13 10.83 19.54
C THR A 29 -16.35 10.03 20.01
N GLN A 30 -16.54 8.84 19.47
CA GLN A 30 -17.67 7.96 19.81
C GLN A 30 -17.45 7.17 21.12
N TYR A 31 -16.20 7.12 21.60
CA TYR A 31 -15.80 6.35 22.78
C TYR A 31 -15.24 7.26 23.86
N SER A 32 -15.42 6.87 25.12
CA SER A 32 -14.69 7.46 26.25
C SER A 32 -13.20 7.09 26.20
N LEU A 33 -12.37 7.71 27.05
CA LEU A 33 -10.94 7.37 27.11
C LEU A 33 -10.71 5.93 27.60
N GLU A 34 -11.44 5.50 28.62
CA GLU A 34 -11.38 4.13 29.17
C GLU A 34 -11.83 3.09 28.13
N GLU A 35 -12.92 3.35 27.41
CA GLU A 35 -13.38 2.47 26.33
C GLU A 35 -12.39 2.41 25.16
N ALA A 36 -11.67 3.51 24.89
CA ALA A 36 -10.65 3.56 23.85
C ALA A 36 -9.38 2.79 24.25
N GLU A 37 -9.03 2.77 25.55
CA GLU A 37 -7.93 1.95 26.09
C GLU A 37 -8.19 0.46 25.90
N GLU A 38 -9.41 0.00 26.19
CA GLU A 38 -9.81 -1.40 26.02
C GLU A 38 -9.94 -1.81 24.55
N LYS A 39 -10.62 -1.00 23.73
CA LYS A 39 -10.92 -1.36 22.32
C LYS A 39 -9.76 -1.07 21.36
N PHE A 40 -8.94 -0.06 21.64
CA PHE A 40 -7.86 0.40 20.78
C PHE A 40 -6.56 0.63 21.56
N PRO A 41 -6.01 -0.41 22.21
CA PRO A 41 -4.85 -0.28 23.10
C PRO A 41 -3.63 0.33 22.39
N GLU A 42 -3.33 -0.08 21.15
CA GLU A 42 -2.25 0.49 20.35
C GLU A 42 -2.44 1.97 20.04
N TRP A 43 -3.70 2.40 19.80
CA TRP A 43 -3.99 3.80 19.52
C TRP A 43 -3.88 4.63 20.80
N TYR A 44 -4.39 4.11 21.92
CA TYR A 44 -4.34 4.79 23.22
C TYR A 44 -2.90 5.03 23.67
N GLU A 45 -2.06 3.99 23.66
CA GLU A 45 -0.64 4.09 23.97
C GLU A 45 0.05 5.14 23.09
N ARG A 46 -0.16 5.09 21.78
CA ARG A 46 0.51 6.01 20.85
C ARG A 46 0.03 7.46 20.97
N VAL A 47 -1.27 7.69 21.13
CA VAL A 47 -1.88 9.02 21.04
C VAL A 47 -2.01 9.70 22.40
N ILE A 48 -2.35 8.94 23.45
CA ILE A 48 -2.58 9.45 24.81
C ILE A 48 -1.29 9.39 25.62
N VAL A 49 -0.61 8.24 25.67
CA VAL A 49 0.60 8.06 26.49
C VAL A 49 1.81 8.73 25.83
N GLN A 50 2.09 8.39 24.56
CA GLN A 50 3.25 8.91 23.83
C GLN A 50 3.00 10.30 23.20
N GLY A 51 1.74 10.73 23.09
CA GLY A 51 1.37 12.02 22.52
C GLY A 51 1.51 12.14 21.00
N ASP A 52 1.79 11.05 20.27
CA ASP A 52 1.87 11.07 18.81
C ASP A 52 0.46 11.06 18.17
N LYS A 53 -0.09 12.27 18.04
CA LYS A 53 -1.40 12.52 17.42
C LYS A 53 -1.39 12.39 15.90
N ARG A 54 -0.26 12.04 15.26
CA ARG A 54 -0.20 11.91 13.80
C ARG A 54 -1.05 10.72 13.35
N ALA A 55 -1.72 10.82 12.20
CA ALA A 55 -2.48 9.71 11.65
C ALA A 55 -1.55 8.52 11.33
N LYS A 56 -1.97 7.28 11.63
CA LYS A 56 -1.22 6.08 11.24
C LYS A 56 -1.02 6.10 9.72
N ARG A 57 0.18 5.72 9.29
CA ARG A 57 0.61 5.83 7.90
C ARG A 57 0.81 4.46 7.32
N TRP A 58 0.47 4.29 6.06
CA TRP A 58 0.90 3.12 5.30
C TRP A 58 2.41 3.20 5.08
N ASP A 59 3.08 2.07 5.29
CA ASP A 59 4.48 1.94 4.93
C ASP A 59 4.56 1.67 3.42
N ILE A 60 5.18 2.60 2.70
CA ILE A 60 5.31 2.54 1.24
C ILE A 60 6.75 2.15 0.94
N LYS A 61 6.92 1.15 0.07
CA LYS A 61 8.24 0.64 -0.30
C LYS A 61 9.08 1.69 -1.01
N ARG A 62 10.39 1.65 -0.75
CA ARG A 62 11.42 2.44 -1.43
C ARG A 62 11.35 2.34 -2.96
N ASP A 63 10.91 1.21 -3.50
CA ASP A 63 10.76 0.98 -4.95
C ASP A 63 10.01 2.11 -5.68
N LEU A 64 9.06 2.78 -5.01
CA LEU A 64 8.32 3.91 -5.58
C LEU A 64 9.22 5.14 -5.78
N TYR A 65 10.10 5.42 -4.83
CA TYR A 65 11.07 6.51 -4.93
C TYR A 65 12.10 6.23 -6.03
N ASP A 66 12.68 5.03 -6.04
CA ASP A 66 13.67 4.64 -7.05
C ASP A 66 13.02 4.55 -8.47
N TRP A 67 11.74 4.21 -8.55
CA TRP A 67 10.97 4.32 -9.79
C TRP A 67 10.81 5.78 -10.26
N TRP A 68 10.56 6.72 -9.34
CA TRP A 68 10.45 8.14 -9.67
C TRP A 68 11.76 8.73 -10.19
N LEU A 69 12.89 8.41 -9.55
CA LEU A 69 14.22 8.86 -10.00
C LEU A 69 14.52 8.49 -11.45
N ARG A 70 14.00 7.34 -11.91
CA ARG A 70 14.14 6.88 -13.30
C ARG A 70 13.26 7.64 -14.29
N GLN A 71 12.40 8.57 -13.87
CA GLN A 71 11.50 9.32 -14.76
C GLN A 71 12.08 10.65 -15.27
N SER A 72 13.32 11.02 -14.89
CA SER A 72 13.94 12.31 -15.26
C SER A 72 13.89 12.60 -16.76
N TYR A 73 14.10 11.60 -17.61
CA TYR A 73 14.08 11.73 -19.07
C TYR A 73 12.73 12.15 -19.68
N LYS A 74 11.62 12.07 -18.92
CA LYS A 74 10.28 12.49 -19.39
C LYS A 74 9.99 13.95 -19.07
N VAL A 75 10.84 14.62 -18.30
CA VAL A 75 10.60 15.98 -17.83
C VAL A 75 10.69 16.96 -19.00
N LYS A 76 9.75 17.89 -19.07
CA LYS A 76 9.79 19.04 -19.98
C LYS A 76 10.17 20.30 -19.21
N GLY A 77 10.69 21.32 -19.89
CA GLY A 77 11.28 22.51 -19.27
C GLY A 77 10.43 23.20 -18.19
N GLY A 78 9.12 23.36 -18.41
CA GLY A 78 8.21 23.96 -17.43
C GLY A 78 7.92 23.11 -16.19
N HIS A 79 8.34 21.85 -16.19
CA HIS A 79 8.04 20.87 -15.15
C HIS A 79 9.26 20.41 -14.32
N ARG A 80 10.43 21.03 -14.55
CA ARG A 80 11.68 20.70 -13.84
C ARG A 80 11.57 20.87 -12.32
N TYR A 81 11.06 22.01 -11.86
CA TYR A 81 10.82 22.25 -10.43
C TYR A 81 9.82 21.23 -9.86
N PHE A 82 8.70 20.98 -10.57
CA PHE A 82 7.67 20.06 -10.10
C PHE A 82 8.20 18.62 -10.00
N TYR A 83 9.14 18.21 -10.85
CA TYR A 83 9.82 16.93 -10.71
C TYR A 83 10.59 16.83 -9.38
N LEU A 84 11.39 17.84 -9.04
CA LEU A 84 12.12 17.91 -7.76
C LEU A 84 11.15 17.95 -6.57
N MET A 85 10.08 18.73 -6.68
CA MET A 85 9.03 18.77 -5.66
C MET A 85 8.40 17.39 -5.43
N CYS A 86 8.01 16.69 -6.50
CA CYS A 86 7.45 15.34 -6.40
C CYS A 86 8.45 14.32 -5.86
N MET A 87 9.75 14.51 -6.11
CA MET A 87 10.81 13.68 -5.56
C MET A 87 10.86 13.80 -4.02
N ALA A 88 10.74 15.02 -3.47
CA ALA A 88 10.60 15.20 -2.02
C ALA A 88 9.34 14.53 -1.48
N ILE A 89 8.18 14.72 -2.15
CA ILE A 89 6.91 14.10 -1.73
C ILE A 89 7.02 12.57 -1.69
N TYR A 90 7.57 11.94 -2.73
CA TYR A 90 7.77 10.49 -2.78
C TYR A 90 8.76 10.01 -1.74
N ALA A 91 9.83 10.76 -1.49
CA ALA A 91 10.79 10.45 -0.43
C ALA A 91 10.14 10.40 0.94
N VAL A 92 9.33 11.42 1.29
CA VAL A 92 8.61 11.42 2.57
C VAL A 92 7.67 10.21 2.62
N LYS A 93 6.93 9.92 1.53
CA LYS A 93 6.04 8.75 1.45
C LYS A 93 6.78 7.42 1.71
N CYS A 94 8.02 7.30 1.26
CA CYS A 94 8.84 6.09 1.35
C CYS A 94 9.85 6.06 2.50
N ASN A 95 9.80 6.99 3.48
CA ASN A 95 10.76 7.10 4.59
C ASN A 95 12.22 7.34 4.17
N ILE A 96 12.49 7.98 3.03
CA ILE A 96 13.86 8.25 2.60
C ILE A 96 14.40 9.46 3.36
N PRO A 97 15.56 9.37 4.05
CA PRO A 97 16.14 10.47 4.81
C PRO A 97 16.31 11.74 3.97
N LYS A 98 15.96 12.91 4.52
CA LYS A 98 16.06 14.21 3.82
C LYS A 98 17.46 14.51 3.26
N ASN A 99 18.51 14.02 3.90
CA ASN A 99 19.89 14.18 3.42
C ASN A 99 20.15 13.39 2.12
N GLU A 100 19.68 12.15 2.04
CA GLU A 100 19.77 11.31 0.84
C GLU A 100 19.00 11.95 -0.32
N VAL A 101 17.79 12.45 -0.05
CA VAL A 101 16.98 13.17 -1.04
C VAL A 101 17.72 14.39 -1.59
N ARG A 102 18.38 15.16 -0.73
CA ARG A 102 19.16 16.32 -1.15
C ARG A 102 20.29 15.90 -2.09
N GLU A 103 21.05 14.88 -1.75
CA GLU A 103 22.14 14.37 -2.60
C GLU A 103 21.63 13.91 -3.96
N ASP A 104 20.53 13.16 -3.98
CA ASP A 104 19.92 12.71 -5.23
C ASP A 104 19.37 13.89 -6.06
N MET A 105 18.91 14.96 -5.42
CA MET A 105 18.41 16.15 -6.14
C MET A 105 19.57 16.83 -6.86
N TYR A 106 20.72 16.98 -6.19
CA TYR A 106 21.91 17.55 -6.82
C TYR A 106 22.43 16.70 -7.99
N LYS A 107 22.35 15.37 -7.90
CA LYS A 107 22.76 14.48 -9.02
C LYS A 107 21.91 14.69 -10.28
N ILE A 108 20.59 14.84 -10.11
CA ILE A 108 19.66 15.01 -11.23
C ILE A 108 19.57 16.49 -11.68
N PHE A 109 19.98 17.43 -10.82
CA PHE A 109 19.86 18.86 -11.08
C PHE A 109 20.54 19.28 -12.39
N ASP A 110 21.75 18.79 -12.65
CA ASP A 110 22.50 19.12 -13.86
C ASP A 110 21.75 18.65 -15.13
N GLU A 111 21.23 17.42 -15.12
CA GLU A 111 20.40 16.89 -16.23
C GLU A 111 19.14 17.73 -16.47
N LEU A 112 18.47 18.18 -15.40
CA LEU A 112 17.27 18.99 -15.52
C LEU A 112 17.58 20.41 -16.00
N LYS A 113 18.71 20.98 -15.57
CA LYS A 113 19.11 22.34 -15.92
C LYS A 113 19.35 22.50 -17.42
N GLU A 114 19.82 21.45 -18.09
CA GLU A 114 20.05 21.43 -19.55
C GLU A 114 18.76 21.51 -20.37
N ILE A 115 17.61 21.14 -19.80
CA ILE A 115 16.32 21.18 -20.51
C ILE A 115 15.89 22.64 -20.69
N GLU A 116 15.76 23.09 -21.94
CA GLU A 116 15.38 24.47 -22.28
C GLU A 116 14.01 24.88 -21.70
N HIS A 117 13.99 26.06 -21.08
CA HIS A 117 12.79 26.74 -20.62
C HIS A 117 13.06 28.24 -20.45
N SER A 118 12.00 29.06 -20.36
CA SER A 118 12.13 30.51 -20.19
C SER A 118 12.82 30.91 -18.89
N ASN A 119 12.55 30.18 -17.81
CA ASN A 119 13.13 30.46 -16.50
C ASN A 119 14.32 29.54 -16.28
N PRO A 120 15.44 30.00 -15.69
CA PRO A 120 16.52 29.10 -15.27
C PRO A 120 16.07 28.21 -14.11
N LEU A 121 16.73 27.05 -13.95
CA LEU A 121 16.63 26.23 -12.75
C LEU A 121 17.86 26.54 -11.88
N GLU A 122 17.63 26.89 -10.62
CA GLU A 122 18.65 27.37 -9.68
C GLU A 122 18.72 26.49 -8.42
N GLU A 123 19.81 26.59 -7.66
CA GLU A 123 19.93 25.81 -6.41
C GLU A 123 18.86 26.18 -5.36
N ASP A 124 18.31 27.38 -5.43
CA ASP A 124 17.20 27.79 -4.56
C ASP A 124 15.93 26.97 -4.86
N ASP A 125 15.74 26.49 -6.10
CA ASP A 125 14.65 25.56 -6.43
C ASP A 125 14.78 24.23 -5.69
N ILE A 126 16.01 23.76 -5.44
CA ILE A 126 16.26 22.55 -4.62
C ILE A 126 15.83 22.82 -3.17
N LYS A 127 16.16 23.99 -2.62
CA LYS A 127 15.77 24.35 -1.25
C LYS A 127 14.25 24.42 -1.13
N SER A 128 13.57 25.10 -2.06
CA SER A 128 12.11 25.17 -2.12
C SER A 128 11.47 23.80 -2.31
N ALA A 129 12.02 22.93 -3.16
CA ALA A 129 11.52 21.56 -3.29
C ALA A 129 11.68 20.77 -1.98
N LEU A 130 12.80 20.92 -1.27
CA LEU A 130 13.03 20.26 0.02
C LEU A 130 12.15 20.78 1.16
N GLU A 131 11.50 21.95 1.02
CA GLU A 131 10.46 22.41 1.96
C GLU A 131 9.19 21.55 1.85
N THR A 132 8.95 20.95 0.68
CA THR A 132 7.83 20.01 0.50
C THR A 132 8.10 18.62 1.08
N TYR A 133 9.26 18.41 1.70
CA TYR A 133 9.55 17.26 2.54
C TYR A 133 8.76 17.37 3.87
N ASP A 134 7.43 17.36 3.79
CA ASP A 134 6.51 17.41 4.93
C ASP A 134 5.41 16.37 4.80
N ARG A 135 4.92 15.89 5.95
CA ARG A 135 3.84 14.93 6.05
C ARG A 135 2.49 15.46 5.54
N GLN A 136 2.31 16.77 5.44
CA GLN A 136 1.11 17.38 4.87
C GLN A 136 0.94 17.03 3.38
N TYR A 137 2.03 16.77 2.67
CA TYR A 137 2.02 16.44 1.24
C TYR A 137 1.70 14.96 0.94
N TYR A 138 1.39 14.14 1.94
CA TYR A 138 1.00 12.72 1.72
C TYR A 138 -0.24 12.57 0.86
N ASN A 139 -1.15 13.54 0.95
CA ASN A 139 -2.44 13.51 0.28
C ASN A 139 -2.34 13.79 -1.23
N PHE A 140 -1.13 14.08 -1.75
CA PHE A 140 -0.91 14.22 -3.19
C PHE A 140 -1.32 12.96 -3.93
N THR A 141 -2.31 13.10 -4.81
CA THR A 141 -2.82 12.00 -5.63
C THR A 141 -1.94 11.78 -6.85
N ILE A 142 -2.09 10.62 -7.50
CA ILE A 142 -1.44 10.37 -8.80
C ILE A 142 -1.88 11.42 -9.83
N ASP A 143 -3.16 11.83 -9.80
CA ASP A 143 -3.69 12.80 -10.74
C ASP A 143 -3.06 14.19 -10.55
N ASP A 144 -2.83 14.61 -9.31
CA ASP A 144 -2.11 15.86 -9.01
C ASP A 144 -0.66 15.81 -9.50
N ILE A 145 0.02 14.68 -9.31
CA ILE A 145 1.40 14.49 -9.75
C ILE A 145 1.49 14.54 -11.27
N VAL A 146 0.61 13.81 -11.98
CA VAL A 146 0.54 13.85 -13.46
C VAL A 146 0.27 15.27 -13.94
N LYS A 147 -0.69 15.97 -13.31
CA LYS A 147 -1.05 17.35 -13.69
C LYS A 147 0.11 18.33 -13.51
N LEU A 148 0.91 18.19 -12.46
CA LEU A 148 2.03 19.08 -12.18
C LEU A 148 3.29 18.77 -12.97
N THR A 149 3.56 17.49 -13.23
CA THR A 149 4.82 17.05 -13.85
C THR A 149 4.70 16.78 -15.34
N ASP A 150 3.47 16.63 -15.85
CA ASP A 150 3.17 16.16 -17.21
C ASP A 150 3.77 14.77 -17.52
N ILE A 151 4.17 14.02 -16.47
CA ILE A 151 4.67 12.65 -16.58
C ILE A 151 3.47 11.70 -16.49
N PRO A 152 3.17 10.91 -17.53
CA PRO A 152 2.06 9.97 -17.49
C PRO A 152 2.36 8.81 -16.53
N ILE A 153 1.42 8.54 -15.63
CA ILE A 153 1.48 7.42 -14.69
C ILE A 153 0.26 6.53 -14.93
N GLU A 154 0.49 5.32 -15.41
CA GLU A 154 -0.58 4.34 -15.58
C GLU A 154 -1.02 3.79 -14.22
N LYS A 155 -2.30 3.95 -13.90
CA LYS A 155 -2.91 3.34 -12.72
C LYS A 155 -3.10 1.85 -12.99
N ASN A 156 -2.60 1.00 -12.09
CA ASN A 156 -2.93 -0.42 -12.11
C ASN A 156 -4.45 -0.59 -12.12
N LYS A 157 -4.99 -1.12 -13.23
CA LYS A 157 -6.42 -1.42 -13.33
C LYS A 157 -6.74 -2.57 -12.39
N ARG A 158 -7.36 -2.26 -11.25
CA ARG A 158 -8.07 -3.29 -10.49
C ARG A 158 -9.30 -3.67 -11.30
N ASN A 159 -9.56 -4.94 -11.53
CA ASN A 159 -10.70 -5.38 -12.35
C ASN A 159 -12.09 -5.12 -11.70
N TYR A 160 -12.14 -4.40 -10.57
CA TYR A 160 -13.30 -4.11 -9.73
C TYR A 160 -14.18 -5.32 -9.36
N ARG A 161 -13.71 -6.54 -9.64
CA ARG A 161 -14.44 -7.75 -9.31
C ARG A 161 -14.39 -7.96 -7.82
N LYS A 162 -15.55 -8.25 -7.25
CA LYS A 162 -15.66 -8.68 -5.85
C LYS A 162 -14.98 -10.05 -5.69
N GLN A 163 -14.62 -10.39 -4.45
CA GLN A 163 -13.90 -11.64 -4.14
C GLN A 163 -14.68 -12.88 -4.62
N ASP A 164 -16.01 -12.86 -4.51
CA ASP A 164 -16.88 -13.94 -4.99
C ASP A 164 -16.77 -14.18 -6.50
N GLN A 165 -16.70 -13.11 -7.30
CA GLN A 165 -16.52 -13.19 -8.75
C GLN A 165 -15.14 -13.74 -9.12
N HIS A 166 -14.09 -13.31 -8.40
CA HIS A 166 -12.75 -13.86 -8.58
C HIS A 166 -12.72 -15.37 -8.27
N LEU A 167 -13.33 -15.79 -7.17
CA LEU A 167 -13.40 -17.21 -6.80
C LEU A 167 -14.22 -18.03 -7.79
N LYS A 168 -15.32 -17.49 -8.33
CA LYS A 168 -16.11 -18.16 -9.38
C LYS A 168 -15.28 -18.38 -10.64
N LEU A 169 -14.56 -17.36 -11.10
CA LEU A 169 -13.70 -17.48 -12.28
C LEU A 169 -12.56 -18.49 -12.05
N ALA A 170 -11.88 -18.41 -10.90
CA ALA A 170 -10.80 -19.33 -10.57
C ALA A 170 -11.28 -20.79 -10.48
N ARG A 171 -12.44 -21.02 -9.86
CA ARG A 171 -13.04 -22.37 -9.77
C ARG A 171 -13.51 -22.89 -11.13
N GLY A 172 -14.16 -22.05 -11.94
CA GLY A 172 -14.59 -22.45 -13.28
C GLY A 172 -13.40 -22.78 -14.20
N GLN A 173 -12.32 -22.00 -14.12
CA GLN A 173 -11.09 -22.30 -14.85
C GLN A 173 -10.46 -23.62 -14.40
N LEU A 174 -10.44 -23.87 -13.08
CA LEU A 174 -9.94 -25.13 -12.51
C LEU A 174 -10.78 -26.34 -12.96
N GLU A 175 -12.10 -26.18 -13.05
CA GLU A 175 -13.03 -27.22 -13.50
C GLU A 175 -12.83 -27.55 -14.99
N LEU A 176 -12.65 -26.53 -15.85
CA LEU A 176 -12.31 -26.73 -17.26
C LEU A 176 -10.96 -27.44 -17.44
N LEU A 177 -9.93 -27.03 -16.69
CA LEU A 177 -8.62 -27.70 -16.74
C LEU A 177 -8.70 -29.16 -16.28
N LYS A 178 -9.58 -29.46 -15.33
CA LYS A 178 -9.87 -30.83 -14.90
C LYS A 178 -10.58 -31.63 -15.98
N GLU A 179 -11.58 -31.06 -16.66
CA GLU A 179 -12.28 -31.71 -17.79
C GLU A 179 -11.33 -32.01 -18.96
N MET A 180 -10.38 -31.11 -19.22
CA MET A 180 -9.34 -31.29 -20.25
C MET A 180 -8.23 -32.27 -19.82
N GLY A 181 -8.22 -32.71 -18.56
CA GLY A 181 -7.20 -33.61 -18.02
C GLY A 181 -5.83 -32.96 -17.81
N GLU A 182 -5.74 -31.63 -17.88
CA GLU A 182 -4.48 -30.89 -17.73
C GLU A 182 -4.09 -30.69 -16.26
N VAL A 183 -5.06 -30.75 -15.34
CA VAL A 183 -4.83 -30.56 -13.92
C VAL A 183 -5.62 -31.58 -13.10
N GLU A 184 -4.93 -32.37 -12.29
CA GLU A 184 -5.55 -33.14 -11.21
C GLU A 184 -5.79 -32.23 -10.00
N VAL A 185 -7.05 -32.15 -9.58
CA VAL A 185 -7.46 -31.31 -8.44
C VAL A 185 -7.57 -32.19 -7.18
N GLY A 186 -6.82 -31.83 -6.14
CA GLY A 186 -6.84 -32.51 -4.85
C GLY A 186 -5.47 -33.04 -4.44
N ARG A 187 -5.41 -33.72 -3.30
CA ARG A 187 -4.20 -34.42 -2.87
C ARG A 187 -4.07 -35.69 -3.72
N PRO A 188 -2.90 -35.96 -4.36
CA PRO A 188 -2.68 -37.19 -5.10
C PRO A 188 -3.05 -38.42 -4.26
N SER A 189 -3.79 -39.36 -4.85
CA SER A 189 -4.14 -40.61 -4.18
C SER A 189 -2.85 -41.39 -3.92
N LYS A 190 -2.74 -41.97 -2.72
CA LYS A 190 -1.63 -42.87 -2.37
C LYS A 190 -1.98 -44.33 -2.65
N GLU A 191 -3.06 -44.57 -3.39
CA GLU A 191 -3.59 -45.90 -3.68
C GLU A 191 -2.61 -46.76 -4.47
N SER A 192 -2.12 -46.28 -5.61
CA SER A 192 -1.18 -47.03 -6.45
C SER A 192 0.08 -47.40 -5.65
N LEU A 193 0.62 -46.45 -4.88
CA LEU A 193 1.77 -46.66 -4.01
C LEU A 193 1.55 -47.77 -2.97
N VAL A 194 0.34 -47.85 -2.38
CA VAL A 194 0.01 -48.87 -1.39
C VAL A 194 -0.25 -50.23 -2.05
N ARG A 195 -0.92 -50.27 -3.22
CA ARG A 195 -1.21 -51.50 -3.96
C ARG A 195 0.06 -52.14 -4.53
N GLU A 196 0.94 -51.37 -5.17
CA GLU A 196 2.23 -51.86 -5.67
C GLU A 196 3.08 -52.46 -4.54
N TYR A 197 3.12 -51.79 -3.39
CA TYR A 197 3.86 -52.30 -2.22
C TYR A 197 3.28 -53.61 -1.66
N LEU A 198 1.95 -53.77 -1.72
CA LEU A 198 1.25 -54.97 -1.27
C LEU A 198 1.48 -56.17 -2.20
N GLU A 199 1.57 -55.94 -3.51
CA GLU A 199 1.88 -57.01 -4.48
C GLU A 199 3.24 -57.65 -4.18
N ASP A 200 4.23 -56.84 -3.85
CA ASP A 200 5.57 -57.32 -3.50
C ASP A 200 5.69 -57.84 -2.05
N ASN A 201 4.76 -57.45 -1.17
CA ASN A 201 4.85 -57.74 0.26
C ASN A 201 3.49 -58.08 0.92
N PRO A 202 2.86 -59.22 0.56
CA PRO A 202 1.51 -59.56 1.01
C PRO A 202 1.38 -59.86 2.52
N GLU A 203 2.48 -60.23 3.18
CA GLU A 203 2.51 -60.61 4.61
C GLU A 203 2.74 -59.41 5.54
N HIS A 204 3.06 -58.22 5.01
CA HIS A 204 3.38 -57.06 5.84
C HIS A 204 2.14 -56.48 6.53
N SER A 205 2.27 -56.18 7.82
CA SER A 205 1.20 -55.57 8.59
C SER A 205 0.96 -54.11 8.16
N PRO A 206 -0.24 -53.56 8.39
CA PRO A 206 -0.56 -52.16 8.07
C PRO A 206 0.39 -51.15 8.71
N THR A 207 1.02 -51.53 9.83
CA THR A 207 2.00 -50.71 10.56
C THR A 207 3.36 -50.71 9.87
N GLU A 208 3.79 -51.85 9.34
CA GLU A 208 5.03 -51.99 8.58
C GLU A 208 4.93 -51.29 7.22
N ILE A 209 3.80 -51.45 6.52
CA ILE A 209 3.51 -50.75 5.27
C ILE A 209 3.55 -49.22 5.48
N ALA A 210 2.89 -48.72 6.54
CA ALA A 210 2.89 -47.29 6.87
C ALA A 210 4.29 -46.74 7.14
N ARG A 211 5.13 -47.51 7.86
CA ARG A 211 6.51 -47.14 8.18
C ARG A 211 7.39 -47.13 6.94
N ASN A 212 7.27 -48.15 6.08
CA ASN A 212 8.14 -48.31 4.91
C ASN A 212 7.79 -47.33 3.78
N LEU A 213 6.51 -46.99 3.62
CA LEU A 213 6.05 -45.99 2.63
C LEU A 213 6.05 -44.54 3.16
N GLY A 214 6.29 -44.33 4.46
CA GLY A 214 6.25 -42.99 5.07
C GLY A 214 4.86 -42.33 5.05
N ILE A 215 3.81 -43.12 5.24
CA ILE A 215 2.40 -42.67 5.16
C ILE A 215 1.64 -43.02 6.44
N SER A 216 0.51 -42.34 6.72
CA SER A 216 -0.24 -42.62 7.95
C SER A 216 -0.88 -44.01 7.89
N ARG A 217 -0.94 -44.71 9.03
CA ARG A 217 -1.66 -45.99 9.15
C ARG A 217 -3.11 -45.90 8.67
N THR A 218 -3.78 -44.78 8.93
CA THR A 218 -5.14 -44.52 8.43
C THR A 218 -5.23 -44.48 6.92
N THR A 219 -4.20 -44.00 6.22
CA THR A 219 -4.12 -44.02 4.76
C THR A 219 -3.94 -45.45 4.25
N VAL A 220 -3.15 -46.28 4.94
CA VAL A 220 -2.95 -47.69 4.59
C VAL A 220 -4.24 -48.50 4.75
N TYR A 221 -4.92 -48.38 5.90
CA TYR A 221 -6.20 -49.07 6.14
C TYR A 221 -7.28 -48.74 5.11
N LYS A 222 -7.26 -47.53 4.53
CA LYS A 222 -8.21 -47.12 3.49
C LYS A 222 -8.13 -48.01 2.24
N TYR A 223 -6.97 -48.59 1.94
CA TYR A 223 -6.71 -49.35 0.71
C TYR A 223 -6.46 -50.84 0.96
N LEU A 224 -6.53 -51.29 2.22
CA LEU A 224 -6.47 -52.70 2.61
C LEU A 224 -7.86 -53.37 2.72
N ASN A 225 -8.92 -52.55 2.70
CA ASN A 225 -10.31 -53.02 2.75
C ASN A 225 -10.82 -53.43 1.37
#